data_AF-A0A930PUG7-F1
#
_entry.id   AF-A0A930PUG7-F1
#
_cell.length_a   1.000
_cell.length_b   1.000
_cell.length_c   1.000
_cell.angle_alpha   90.00
_cell.angle_beta   90.00
_cell.angle_gamma   90.00
#
_symmetry.space_group_name_H-M   'P 1'
#
loop_
_entity.id
_entity.type
_entity.pdbx_description
1 polymer ?
#
loop_
_entity_poly.entity_id
_entity_poly.type
_entity_poly.pdbx_seq_one_letter_code
_entity_poly.pdbx_strand_id
1 'polypeptide(L)'
;MLDDKHIPEEYLYASVEQRRALIQGLMDSDGYIDTKGSAEYCQVRKQIADGMAFLLRSMGVKVNVRESEAKLYGRVTGPRYRLTFKPYKHQNLVTLPRRAERVREMRRKPIPRVIKDVRRVAPVDARCITVEAEDGLYLVGETMVVTHNSPFAAALCLFELLGPCRYDHFDKAAPFGVVAKPMSMPLVQVVAVSESQTANTMRMVRAFCQKKGPLARKYDLDPGKTFIETPGGGRLSQMTSSATSMEGGEVSFVVGDELEHWLPAQGGPAMLETIQQNAAKMGGRFMGTCNAWIPGEQSSGESIFEAWCDQEDGLTRGKTKILYDARVAPPNTVLTDEPEEGQVGLTEALEYVYEDCPWVNLEAIKEQIWSPEYPESRSIRFFLNRPNAAEASWVTLEEWTQLRAPDRKVEPGERIVMFFDGSKSNDHTALVGCCLDDGHIFKIGHWRPEGAMKVVNVAAVDSAVRRAFETYQVVAFWADVREWESFVRTSWPDDLGENLICHAVRGGMSASPIAWDMRSHAYQFAEAAETAFTEIQQKTFTHDGDSALGEHVSNCRVNEFKGRWSVKKESPKSQKKIDLAVCMIGARMLYRHVKNSKEWADMNKPKGDWGIFL
;
A
#
# COMPACT_ATOMS: atom_id res chain seq x y z
N MET A 1 34.76 -19.71 -36.21
CA MET A 1 34.93 -20.29 -34.87
C MET A 1 33.58 -20.83 -34.42
N LEU A 2 33.38 -22.16 -34.42
CA LEU A 2 32.22 -22.85 -33.84
C LEU A 2 32.74 -24.11 -33.14
N ASP A 3 33.74 -23.94 -32.29
CA ASP A 3 34.33 -25.06 -31.54
C ASP A 3 33.46 -25.49 -30.34
N ASP A 4 32.39 -24.76 -30.03
CA ASP A 4 31.44 -25.12 -28.97
C ASP A 4 29.98 -25.12 -29.48
N LYS A 5 29.53 -26.24 -30.05
CA LYS A 5 28.17 -26.40 -30.59
C LYS A 5 27.14 -26.50 -29.44
N HIS A 6 26.43 -25.41 -29.16
CA HIS A 6 25.39 -25.30 -28.14
C HIS A 6 24.16 -24.52 -28.67
N ILE A 7 23.08 -24.46 -27.89
CA ILE A 7 21.95 -23.56 -28.17
C ILE A 7 22.29 -22.21 -27.52
N PRO A 8 22.41 -21.10 -28.28
CA PRO A 8 22.76 -19.80 -27.72
C PRO A 8 21.74 -19.30 -26.70
N GLU A 9 22.22 -18.55 -25.71
CA GLU A 9 21.42 -18.02 -24.60
C GLU A 9 20.26 -17.13 -25.06
N GLU A 10 20.50 -16.32 -26.10
CA GLU A 10 19.49 -15.50 -26.78
C GLU A 10 18.25 -16.31 -27.21
N TYR A 11 18.42 -17.58 -27.60
CA TYR A 11 17.31 -18.45 -27.96
C TYR A 11 16.68 -19.17 -26.76
N LEU A 12 17.40 -19.32 -25.65
CA LEU A 12 16.88 -19.92 -24.42
C LEU A 12 15.90 -19.00 -23.69
N TYR A 13 16.13 -17.69 -23.77
CA TYR A 13 15.31 -16.64 -23.15
C TYR A 13 14.48 -15.80 -24.13
N ALA A 14 14.46 -16.19 -25.41
CA ALA A 14 13.64 -15.60 -26.45
C ALA A 14 12.12 -15.66 -26.15
N SER A 15 11.31 -15.01 -26.99
CA SER A 15 9.85 -15.01 -26.87
C SER A 15 9.29 -16.44 -26.83
N VAL A 16 8.09 -16.61 -26.26
CA VAL A 16 7.42 -17.92 -26.17
C VAL A 16 7.27 -18.55 -27.57
N GLU A 17 6.98 -17.74 -28.59
CA GLU A 17 6.83 -18.14 -29.98
C GLU A 17 8.15 -18.61 -30.57
N GLN A 18 9.24 -17.86 -30.34
CA GLN A 18 10.56 -18.20 -30.85
C GLN A 18 11.11 -19.49 -30.23
N ARG A 19 10.96 -19.63 -28.90
CA ARG A 19 11.34 -20.86 -28.18
C ARG A 19 10.54 -22.05 -28.66
N ARG A 20 9.23 -21.86 -28.87
CA ARG A 20 8.35 -22.91 -29.42
C ARG A 20 8.77 -23.30 -30.84
N ALA A 21 9.05 -22.35 -31.71
CA ALA A 21 9.50 -22.61 -33.08
C ALA A 21 10.83 -23.37 -33.11
N LEU A 22 11.77 -23.04 -32.22
CA LEU A 22 13.02 -23.77 -32.09
C LEU A 22 12.81 -25.21 -31.61
N ILE A 23 11.96 -25.40 -30.58
CA ILE A 23 11.57 -26.75 -30.12
C ILE A 23 10.95 -27.55 -31.27
N GLN A 24 10.05 -26.94 -32.04
CA GLN A 24 9.41 -27.56 -33.19
C GLN A 24 10.44 -28.02 -34.23
N GLY A 25 11.37 -27.15 -34.62
CA GLY A 25 12.43 -27.49 -35.58
C GLY A 25 13.29 -28.67 -35.11
N LEU A 26 13.75 -28.64 -33.86
CA LEU A 26 14.56 -29.72 -33.26
C LEU A 26 13.75 -31.02 -33.10
N MET A 27 12.49 -30.91 -32.71
CA MET A 27 11.61 -32.06 -32.54
C MET A 27 11.14 -32.64 -33.86
N ASP A 28 11.15 -31.88 -34.96
CA ASP A 28 10.76 -32.34 -36.30
C ASP A 28 11.95 -32.91 -37.08
N SER A 29 13.19 -32.48 -36.80
CA SER A 29 14.40 -33.13 -37.31
C SER A 29 14.66 -34.45 -36.58
N ASP A 30 15.02 -34.37 -35.30
CA ASP A 30 15.69 -35.45 -34.57
C ASP A 30 14.82 -36.04 -33.44
N GLY A 31 13.64 -35.46 -33.21
CA GLY A 31 12.67 -35.96 -32.24
C GLY A 31 11.92 -37.22 -32.69
N TYR A 32 11.41 -37.97 -31.73
CA TYR A 32 10.56 -39.13 -31.96
C TYR A 32 9.34 -39.08 -31.04
N ILE A 33 8.17 -39.47 -31.55
CA ILE A 33 6.95 -39.63 -30.75
C ILE A 33 6.39 -41.02 -31.00
N ASP A 34 6.22 -41.79 -29.92
CA ASP A 34 5.68 -43.14 -29.95
C ASP A 34 4.14 -43.13 -30.14
N THR A 35 3.55 -44.32 -30.35
CA THR A 35 2.09 -44.45 -30.54
C THR A 35 1.27 -44.15 -29.28
N LYS A 36 1.89 -44.16 -28.10
CA LYS A 36 1.30 -43.84 -26.79
C LYS A 36 1.39 -42.35 -26.46
N GLY A 37 2.03 -41.55 -27.31
CA GLY A 37 2.22 -40.10 -27.18
C GLY A 37 3.37 -39.71 -26.26
N SER A 38 4.32 -40.60 -25.99
CA SER A 38 5.59 -40.26 -25.33
C SER A 38 6.57 -39.75 -26.37
N ALA A 39 7.24 -38.64 -26.07
CA ALA A 39 8.25 -38.05 -26.94
C ALA A 39 9.66 -38.27 -26.41
N GLU A 40 10.59 -38.32 -27.35
CA GLU A 40 12.00 -38.53 -27.12
C GLU A 40 12.85 -37.66 -28.03
N TYR A 41 13.94 -37.13 -27.47
CA TYR A 41 14.98 -36.43 -28.19
C TYR A 41 16.35 -36.96 -27.71
N CYS A 42 17.23 -37.31 -28.63
CA CYS A 42 18.55 -37.87 -28.32
C CYS A 42 19.67 -37.00 -28.89
N GLN A 43 20.69 -36.73 -28.08
CA GLN A 43 21.91 -36.04 -28.52
C GLN A 43 23.17 -36.67 -27.94
N VAL A 44 24.28 -36.55 -28.66
CA VAL A 44 25.62 -36.96 -28.19
C VAL A 44 26.37 -35.81 -27.51
N ARG A 45 25.97 -34.56 -27.76
CA ARG A 45 26.52 -33.38 -27.11
C ARG A 45 25.65 -32.95 -25.93
N LYS A 46 26.27 -32.83 -24.75
CA LYS A 46 25.58 -32.49 -23.50
C LYS A 46 24.98 -31.09 -23.55
N GLN A 47 25.70 -30.09 -24.07
CA GLN A 47 25.22 -28.71 -24.11
C GLN A 47 23.91 -28.55 -24.90
N ILE A 48 23.76 -29.26 -26.02
CA ILE A 48 22.53 -29.23 -26.84
C ILE A 48 21.38 -29.93 -26.10
N ALA A 49 21.68 -31.06 -25.44
CA ALA A 49 20.69 -31.79 -24.66
C ALA A 49 20.18 -30.97 -23.46
N ASP A 50 21.07 -30.29 -22.75
CA ASP A 50 20.73 -29.41 -21.64
C ASP A 50 19.94 -28.19 -22.10
N GLY A 51 20.34 -27.55 -23.21
CA GLY A 51 19.61 -26.45 -23.82
C GLY A 51 18.18 -26.85 -24.27
N MET A 52 18.02 -28.02 -24.89
CA MET A 52 16.70 -28.54 -25.26
C MET A 52 15.86 -28.85 -24.01
N ALA A 53 16.46 -29.38 -22.95
CA ALA A 53 15.77 -29.62 -21.69
C ALA A 53 15.31 -28.32 -21.03
N PHE A 54 16.12 -27.26 -21.07
CA PHE A 54 15.77 -25.92 -20.60
C PHE A 54 14.58 -25.35 -21.36
N LEU A 55 14.62 -25.36 -22.70
CA LEU A 55 13.53 -24.90 -23.55
C LEU A 55 12.22 -25.62 -23.24
N LEU A 56 12.24 -26.95 -23.15
CA LEU A 56 11.07 -27.75 -22.79
C LEU A 56 10.51 -27.37 -21.41
N ARG A 57 11.37 -27.23 -20.39
CA ARG A 57 10.95 -26.84 -19.03
C ARG A 57 10.32 -25.45 -19.00
N SER A 58 10.87 -24.52 -19.76
CA SER A 58 10.36 -23.15 -19.88
C SER A 58 8.95 -23.06 -20.47
N MET A 59 8.56 -24.07 -21.26
CA MET A 59 7.22 -24.23 -21.83
C MET A 59 6.30 -25.08 -20.94
N GLY A 60 6.67 -25.31 -19.67
CA GLY A 60 5.89 -26.09 -18.72
C GLY A 60 5.96 -27.61 -18.93
N VAL A 61 6.94 -28.11 -19.69
CA VAL A 61 7.09 -29.55 -19.98
C VAL A 61 7.98 -30.23 -18.94
N LYS A 62 7.48 -31.32 -18.35
CA LYS A 62 8.28 -32.18 -17.49
C LYS A 62 9.15 -33.12 -18.34
N VAL A 63 10.46 -32.86 -18.35
CA VAL A 63 11.46 -33.65 -19.08
C VAL A 63 12.34 -34.47 -18.13
N ASN A 64 12.59 -35.72 -18.49
CA ASN A 64 13.56 -36.60 -17.84
C ASN A 64 14.78 -36.75 -18.74
N VAL A 65 15.95 -36.37 -18.24
CA VAL A 65 17.23 -36.48 -18.96
C VAL A 65 17.99 -37.68 -18.40
N ARG A 66 18.42 -38.59 -19.27
CA ARG A 66 19.25 -39.74 -18.89
C ARG A 66 20.49 -39.81 -19.77
N GLU A 67 21.64 -39.98 -19.13
CA GLU A 67 22.87 -40.34 -19.82
C GLU A 67 22.93 -41.86 -20.01
N SER A 68 23.37 -42.31 -21.18
CA SER A 68 23.58 -43.72 -21.49
C SER A 68 24.67 -43.89 -22.55
N GLU A 69 25.21 -45.09 -22.70
CA GLU A 69 26.21 -45.39 -23.73
C GLU A 69 25.60 -45.36 -25.14
N ALA A 70 26.21 -44.61 -26.06
CA ALA A 70 25.99 -44.74 -27.48
C ALA A 70 26.77 -45.94 -28.01
N LYS A 71 26.11 -46.82 -28.76
CA LYS A 71 26.75 -47.98 -29.40
C LYS A 71 26.66 -47.84 -30.91
N LEU A 72 27.79 -47.98 -31.60
CA LEU A 72 27.88 -48.08 -33.06
C LEU A 72 28.49 -49.43 -33.39
N TYR A 73 27.80 -50.24 -34.19
CA TYR A 73 28.22 -51.61 -34.54
C TYR A 73 28.60 -52.49 -33.32
N GLY A 74 27.86 -52.33 -32.21
CA GLY A 74 28.08 -53.09 -30.97
C GLY A 74 29.21 -52.56 -30.08
N ARG A 75 29.98 -51.55 -30.51
CA ARG A 75 31.04 -50.91 -29.71
C ARG A 75 30.55 -49.60 -29.11
N VAL A 76 30.93 -49.33 -27.86
CA VAL A 76 30.61 -48.05 -27.18
C VAL A 76 31.44 -46.94 -27.82
N THR A 77 30.78 -45.92 -28.35
CA THR A 77 31.43 -44.80 -29.06
C THR A 77 31.41 -43.48 -28.29
N GLY A 78 30.75 -43.44 -27.13
CA GLY A 78 30.68 -42.26 -26.27
C GLY A 78 29.35 -42.15 -25.53
N PRO A 79 29.15 -41.11 -24.70
CA PRO A 79 27.89 -40.87 -24.02
C PRO A 79 26.82 -40.33 -24.99
N ARG A 80 25.56 -40.68 -24.75
CA ARG A 80 24.37 -40.04 -25.31
C ARG A 80 23.40 -39.62 -24.22
N TYR A 81 22.75 -38.50 -24.44
CA TYR A 81 21.78 -37.88 -23.56
C TYR A 81 20.39 -38.04 -24.17
N ARG A 82 19.53 -38.74 -23.44
CA ARG A 82 18.17 -39.08 -23.86
C ARG A 82 17.18 -38.27 -23.03
N LEU A 83 16.47 -37.37 -23.70
CA LEU A 83 15.38 -36.60 -23.13
C LEU A 83 14.08 -37.35 -23.40
N THR A 84 13.34 -37.66 -22.34
CA THR A 84 12.01 -38.29 -22.45
C THR A 84 10.98 -37.41 -21.77
N PHE A 85 9.87 -37.15 -22.45
CA PHE A 85 8.80 -36.28 -21.96
C PHE A 85 7.47 -36.65 -22.61
N LYS A 86 6.39 -36.04 -22.12
CA LYS A 86 5.05 -36.24 -22.68
C LYS A 86 4.51 -34.89 -23.17
N PRO A 87 4.49 -34.65 -24.49
CA PRO A 87 3.89 -33.45 -25.05
C PRO A 87 2.36 -33.56 -25.02
N TYR A 88 1.71 -32.42 -24.84
CA TYR A 88 0.26 -32.29 -24.95
C TYR A 88 -0.11 -31.30 -26.05
N LYS A 89 -1.31 -31.47 -26.62
CA LYS A 89 -1.76 -30.67 -27.78
C LYS A 89 -1.68 -29.16 -27.55
N HIS A 90 -2.07 -28.66 -26.37
CA HIS A 90 -2.00 -27.23 -26.02
C HIS A 90 -0.58 -26.63 -26.08
N GLN A 91 0.47 -27.47 -25.95
CA GLN A 91 1.86 -27.01 -25.97
C GLN A 91 2.37 -26.77 -27.40
N ASN A 92 1.78 -27.43 -28.40
CA ASN A 92 2.11 -27.30 -29.82
C ASN A 92 3.62 -27.38 -30.12
N LEU A 93 4.26 -28.50 -29.74
CA LEU A 93 5.73 -28.66 -29.78
C LEU A 93 6.27 -29.36 -31.06
N VAL A 94 5.41 -29.72 -32.01
CA VAL A 94 5.78 -30.36 -33.28
C VAL A 94 4.88 -29.84 -34.41
N THR A 95 5.42 -29.74 -35.62
CA THR A 95 4.66 -29.30 -36.81
C THR A 95 4.42 -30.41 -37.82
N LEU A 96 5.27 -31.44 -37.85
CA LEU A 96 5.10 -32.55 -38.80
C LEU A 96 3.78 -33.30 -38.53
N PRO A 97 2.86 -33.43 -39.52
CA PRO A 97 1.53 -34.02 -39.31
C PRO A 97 1.58 -35.41 -38.68
N ARG A 98 2.46 -36.28 -39.18
CA ARG A 98 2.67 -37.65 -38.66
C ARG A 98 3.09 -37.73 -37.19
N ARG A 99 3.69 -36.66 -36.65
CA ARG A 99 4.13 -36.55 -35.24
C ARG A 99 3.06 -35.85 -34.40
N ALA A 100 2.46 -34.78 -34.93
CA ALA A 100 1.36 -34.06 -34.31
C ALA A 100 0.14 -34.96 -34.03
N GLU A 101 -0.21 -35.87 -34.95
CA GLU A 101 -1.29 -36.86 -34.77
C GLU A 101 -1.07 -37.80 -33.57
N ARG A 102 0.20 -38.02 -33.17
CA ARG A 102 0.54 -38.89 -32.03
C ARG A 102 0.48 -38.16 -30.69
N VAL A 103 0.43 -36.83 -30.69
CA VAL A 103 0.32 -36.00 -29.48
C VAL A 103 -1.10 -36.09 -28.93
N ARG A 104 -1.22 -36.36 -27.62
CA ARG A 104 -2.50 -36.60 -26.95
C ARG A 104 -2.98 -35.36 -26.20
N GLU A 105 -4.29 -35.30 -25.95
CA GLU A 105 -4.88 -34.32 -25.04
C GLU A 105 -4.49 -34.60 -23.58
N MET A 106 -4.37 -33.54 -22.78
CA MET A 106 -4.07 -33.65 -21.36
C MET A 106 -5.34 -34.00 -20.57
N ARG A 107 -5.56 -35.29 -20.32
CA ARG A 107 -6.74 -35.77 -19.56
C ARG A 107 -6.59 -35.74 -18.04
N ARG A 108 -5.36 -35.74 -17.54
CA ARG A 108 -5.04 -35.74 -16.10
C ARG A 108 -3.86 -34.81 -15.86
N LYS A 109 -3.89 -34.04 -14.77
CA LYS A 109 -2.76 -33.19 -14.38
C LYS A 109 -1.52 -34.06 -14.14
N PRO A 110 -0.33 -33.63 -14.56
CA PRO A 110 0.91 -34.36 -14.29
C PRO A 110 1.12 -34.57 -12.80
N ILE A 111 1.75 -35.69 -12.44
CA ILE A 111 2.12 -35.98 -11.05
C ILE A 111 3.05 -34.86 -10.56
N PRO A 112 2.74 -34.23 -9.40
CA PRO A 112 3.55 -33.15 -8.85
C PRO A 112 5.00 -33.60 -8.61
N ARG A 113 5.91 -32.64 -8.45
CA ARG A 113 7.29 -32.96 -8.03
C ARG A 113 7.25 -33.59 -6.65
N VAL A 114 7.99 -34.67 -6.48
CA VAL A 114 8.15 -35.38 -5.20
C VAL A 114 9.63 -35.45 -4.89
N ILE A 115 9.98 -35.25 -3.61
CA ILE A 115 11.36 -35.36 -3.14
C ILE A 115 11.74 -36.84 -3.16
N LYS A 116 12.81 -37.17 -3.89
CA LYS A 116 13.31 -38.55 -4.01
C LYS A 116 14.44 -38.86 -3.02
N ASP A 117 15.25 -37.85 -2.69
CA ASP A 117 16.45 -37.97 -1.85
C ASP A 117 16.84 -36.58 -1.32
N VAL A 118 17.48 -36.50 -0.15
CA VAL A 118 17.97 -35.25 0.47
C VAL A 118 19.40 -35.47 0.92
N ARG A 119 20.33 -34.65 0.41
CA ARG A 119 21.77 -34.74 0.72
C ARG A 119 22.24 -33.43 1.33
N ARG A 120 23.11 -33.51 2.33
CA ARG A 120 23.75 -32.33 2.91
C ARG A 120 24.74 -31.75 1.89
N VAL A 121 24.63 -30.45 1.64
CA VAL A 121 25.57 -29.69 0.80
C VAL A 121 26.31 -28.68 1.67
N ALA A 122 27.45 -28.19 1.19
CA ALA A 122 28.14 -27.07 1.83
C ALA A 122 27.21 -25.84 1.84
N PRO A 123 27.25 -25.00 2.90
CA PRO A 123 26.53 -23.74 2.92
C PRO A 123 26.91 -22.91 1.68
N VAL A 124 25.91 -22.42 0.97
CA VAL A 124 26.06 -21.52 -0.18
C VAL A 124 25.17 -20.33 0.06
N ASP A 125 25.71 -19.15 -0.17
CA ASP A 125 24.97 -17.90 -0.03
C ASP A 125 23.81 -17.88 -1.03
N ALA A 126 22.61 -17.59 -0.56
CA ALA A 126 21.40 -17.55 -1.37
C ALA A 126 20.85 -16.13 -1.39
N ARG A 127 20.38 -15.68 -2.56
CA ARG A 127 19.77 -14.35 -2.75
C ARG A 127 18.26 -14.47 -2.89
N CYS A 128 17.56 -13.63 -2.14
CA CYS A 128 16.12 -13.45 -2.24
C CYS A 128 15.82 -12.45 -3.36
N ILE A 129 14.91 -12.77 -4.27
CA ILE A 129 14.46 -11.85 -5.34
C ILE A 129 12.93 -11.76 -5.31
N THR A 130 12.38 -10.65 -5.77
CA THR A 130 10.94 -10.46 -6.00
C THR A 130 10.76 -10.20 -7.49
N VAL A 131 9.68 -10.73 -8.08
CA VAL A 131 9.41 -10.64 -9.53
C VAL A 131 8.04 -10.02 -9.77
N GLU A 132 7.83 -9.46 -10.96
CA GLU A 132 6.61 -8.77 -11.41
C GLU A 132 5.32 -9.61 -11.36
N ALA A 133 5.43 -10.94 -11.24
CA ALA A 133 4.28 -11.83 -11.18
C ALA A 133 3.34 -11.46 -10.02
N GLU A 134 2.04 -11.38 -10.28
CA GLU A 134 1.00 -10.98 -9.31
C GLU A 134 0.98 -11.87 -8.05
N ASP A 135 1.45 -13.11 -8.16
CA ASP A 135 1.56 -14.06 -7.03
C ASP A 135 2.92 -14.02 -6.32
N GLY A 136 3.85 -13.15 -6.74
CA GLY A 136 5.20 -13.01 -6.20
C GLY A 136 6.09 -14.24 -6.41
N LEU A 137 5.63 -15.23 -7.18
CA LEU A 137 6.32 -16.51 -7.36
C LEU A 137 7.37 -16.44 -8.47
N TYR A 138 8.58 -16.93 -8.20
CA TYR A 138 9.66 -16.97 -9.18
C TYR A 138 10.27 -18.36 -9.36
N LEU A 139 10.80 -18.63 -10.56
CA LEU A 139 11.40 -19.91 -10.94
C LEU A 139 12.91 -19.90 -10.67
N VAL A 140 13.41 -20.90 -9.95
CA VAL A 140 14.82 -21.00 -9.55
C VAL A 140 15.48 -22.25 -10.13
N GLY A 141 16.72 -22.04 -10.61
CA GLY A 141 17.62 -23.06 -11.16
C GLY A 141 17.18 -23.60 -12.52
N GLU A 142 18.03 -24.44 -13.12
CA GLU A 142 17.82 -25.04 -14.46
C GLU A 142 16.57 -25.93 -14.55
N THR A 143 16.01 -26.31 -13.41
CA THR A 143 14.79 -27.11 -13.34
C THR A 143 13.54 -26.27 -13.05
N MET A 144 13.65 -24.95 -12.92
CA MET A 144 12.52 -24.01 -12.78
C MET A 144 11.60 -24.38 -11.60
N VAL A 145 12.14 -24.35 -10.39
CA VAL A 145 11.39 -24.58 -9.14
C VAL A 145 10.78 -23.27 -8.63
N VAL A 146 9.49 -23.27 -8.30
CA VAL A 146 8.75 -22.06 -7.88
C VAL A 146 9.01 -21.68 -6.39
N THR A 147 9.30 -20.40 -6.05
CA THR A 147 9.59 -19.88 -4.67
C THR A 147 9.20 -18.37 -4.45
N HIS A 148 9.35 -17.78 -3.23
CA HIS A 148 9.04 -16.37 -2.77
C HIS A 148 9.68 -16.07 -1.35
N ASN A 149 9.61 -14.88 -0.73
CA ASN A 149 10.35 -14.46 0.50
C ASN A 149 9.46 -14.14 1.75
N SER A 150 9.72 -14.78 2.92
CA SER A 150 9.46 -14.27 4.30
C SER A 150 10.13 -15.19 5.34
N PRO A 151 11.48 -15.25 5.37
CA PRO A 151 12.21 -16.26 6.14
C PRO A 151 12.35 -15.94 7.64
N PHE A 152 12.48 -14.67 8.05
CA PHE A 152 12.75 -14.33 9.45
C PHE A 152 11.56 -14.60 10.38
N ALA A 153 10.36 -14.13 10.02
CA ALA A 153 9.14 -14.40 10.78
C ALA A 153 8.86 -15.91 10.91
N ALA A 154 9.11 -16.68 9.83
CA ALA A 154 9.00 -18.13 9.87
C ALA A 154 10.00 -18.81 10.83
N ALA A 155 11.23 -18.29 10.91
CA ALA A 155 12.23 -18.77 11.86
C ALA A 155 11.81 -18.47 13.30
N LEU A 156 11.29 -17.27 13.57
CA LEU A 156 10.76 -16.90 14.89
C LEU A 156 9.57 -17.74 15.30
N CYS A 157 8.64 -18.04 14.39
CA CYS A 157 7.53 -18.95 14.70
C CYS A 157 8.02 -20.34 15.15
N LEU A 158 9.04 -20.90 14.48
CA LEU A 158 9.62 -22.18 14.88
C LEU A 158 10.41 -22.08 16.19
N PHE A 159 11.07 -20.96 16.45
CA PHE A 159 11.76 -20.71 17.72
C PHE A 159 10.80 -20.55 18.89
N GLU A 160 9.68 -19.86 18.71
CA GLU A 160 8.61 -19.74 19.72
C GLU A 160 7.88 -21.07 19.94
N LEU A 161 7.82 -21.93 18.92
CA LEU A 161 7.25 -23.29 19.03
C LEU A 161 8.18 -24.28 19.78
N LEU A 162 9.50 -24.18 19.60
CA LEU A 162 10.43 -25.27 19.97
C LEU A 162 11.59 -24.83 20.88
N GLY A 163 11.96 -23.56 20.84
CA GLY A 163 13.17 -23.03 21.44
C GLY A 163 12.96 -22.44 22.82
N PRO A 164 14.05 -22.17 23.56
CA PRO A 164 13.99 -21.46 24.82
C PRO A 164 13.72 -19.95 24.62
N CYS A 165 12.46 -19.59 24.36
CA CYS A 165 12.04 -18.23 23.99
C CYS A 165 11.55 -17.36 25.15
N ARG A 166 11.41 -17.91 26.36
CA ARG A 166 10.92 -17.22 27.56
C ARG A 166 12.02 -17.02 28.58
N TYR A 167 12.02 -15.87 29.26
CA TYR A 167 12.91 -15.64 30.40
C TYR A 167 12.63 -16.65 31.51
N ASP A 168 13.68 -17.16 32.13
CA ASP A 168 13.56 -17.99 33.33
C ASP A 168 14.18 -17.30 34.56
N HIS A 169 15.49 -17.09 34.55
CA HIS A 169 16.22 -16.41 35.63
C HIS A 169 17.58 -15.88 35.15
N PHE A 170 18.23 -15.06 35.98
CA PHE A 170 19.61 -14.64 35.74
C PHE A 170 20.60 -15.66 36.33
N ASP A 171 21.63 -15.99 35.56
CA ASP A 171 22.75 -16.84 35.99
C ASP A 171 24.04 -16.31 35.36
N LYS A 172 25.00 -15.91 36.19
CA LYS A 172 26.30 -15.38 35.75
C LYS A 172 27.12 -16.41 34.96
N ALA A 173 26.85 -17.70 35.12
CA ALA A 173 27.51 -18.76 34.36
C ALA A 173 26.87 -18.98 32.96
N ALA A 174 25.65 -18.48 32.74
CA ALA A 174 24.98 -18.61 31.45
C ALA A 174 25.51 -17.56 30.44
N PRO A 175 25.48 -17.87 29.13
CA PRO A 175 25.76 -16.88 28.10
C PRO A 175 24.92 -15.62 28.29
N PHE A 176 25.56 -14.45 28.24
CA PHE A 176 24.92 -13.14 28.49
C PHE A 176 24.29 -12.98 29.88
N GLY A 177 24.57 -13.87 30.84
CA GLY A 177 24.08 -13.78 32.21
C GLY A 177 22.62 -14.20 32.40
N VAL A 178 21.97 -14.81 31.40
CA VAL A 178 20.53 -15.09 31.40
C VAL A 178 20.22 -16.51 30.94
N VAL A 179 19.31 -17.17 31.66
CA VAL A 179 18.77 -18.49 31.29
C VAL A 179 17.38 -18.31 30.71
N ALA A 180 17.14 -18.96 29.58
CA ALA A 180 15.86 -18.99 28.90
C ALA A 180 15.26 -20.40 28.90
N LYS A 181 13.93 -20.48 28.87
CA LYS A 181 13.16 -21.73 28.86
C LYS A 181 12.13 -21.75 27.73
N PRO A 182 11.70 -22.95 27.27
CA PRO A 182 10.62 -23.07 26.29
C PRO A 182 9.28 -22.60 26.86
N MET A 183 8.37 -22.21 25.97
CA MET A 183 6.96 -22.02 26.31
C MET A 183 6.29 -23.39 26.52
N SER A 184 5.48 -23.53 27.56
CA SER A 184 4.68 -24.74 27.78
C SER A 184 3.43 -24.71 26.89
N MET A 185 3.15 -25.80 26.19
CA MET A 185 2.03 -25.92 25.23
C MET A 185 1.90 -24.68 24.30
N PRO A 186 2.94 -24.34 23.53
CA PRO A 186 2.94 -23.12 22.73
C PRO A 186 1.86 -23.18 21.65
N LEU A 187 0.99 -22.17 21.61
CA LEU A 187 0.13 -21.89 20.46
C LEU A 187 0.71 -20.71 19.68
N VAL A 188 1.21 -20.99 18.47
CA VAL A 188 1.83 -20.03 17.56
C VAL A 188 0.93 -19.83 16.35
N GLN A 189 0.64 -18.60 15.98
CA GLN A 189 -0.24 -18.30 14.85
C GLN A 189 0.40 -17.35 13.84
N VAL A 190 0.17 -17.64 12.56
CA VAL A 190 0.48 -16.74 11.43
C VAL A 190 -0.84 -16.24 10.88
N VAL A 191 -1.02 -14.91 10.88
CA VAL A 191 -2.29 -14.23 10.61
C VAL A 191 -2.07 -13.16 9.56
N ALA A 192 -3.05 -12.98 8.67
CA ALA A 192 -3.17 -11.86 7.75
C ALA A 192 -4.64 -11.69 7.34
N VAL A 193 -4.96 -10.57 6.71
CA VAL A 193 -6.28 -10.29 6.16
C VAL A 193 -6.65 -11.18 4.97
N SER A 194 -5.66 -11.76 4.28
CA SER A 194 -5.85 -12.76 3.21
C SER A 194 -5.15 -14.10 3.47
N GLU A 195 -5.78 -15.19 3.01
CA GLU A 195 -5.20 -16.54 3.02
C GLU A 195 -3.97 -16.67 2.12
N SER A 196 -3.92 -15.93 1.01
CA SER A 196 -2.76 -15.91 0.12
C SER A 196 -1.53 -15.32 0.80
N GLN A 197 -1.71 -14.27 1.61
CA GLN A 197 -0.63 -13.59 2.34
C GLN A 197 -0.03 -14.51 3.41
N THR A 198 -0.88 -15.12 4.25
CA THR A 198 -0.41 -16.06 5.28
C THR A 198 0.27 -17.32 4.72
N ALA A 199 -0.04 -17.72 3.49
CA ALA A 199 0.58 -18.86 2.84
C ALA A 199 2.08 -18.67 2.58
N ASN A 200 2.54 -17.42 2.44
CA ASN A 200 3.95 -17.09 2.17
C ASN A 200 4.84 -17.46 3.35
N THR A 201 4.51 -16.93 4.53
CA THR A 201 5.21 -17.22 5.78
C THR A 201 5.10 -18.70 6.15
N MET A 202 3.92 -19.31 5.98
CA MET A 202 3.74 -20.75 6.25
C MET A 202 4.54 -21.65 5.31
N ARG A 203 4.73 -21.26 4.04
CA ARG A 203 5.58 -22.02 3.13
C ARG A 203 7.04 -22.02 3.60
N MET A 204 7.54 -20.92 4.17
CA MET A 204 8.89 -20.87 4.76
C MET A 204 9.01 -21.71 6.02
N VAL A 205 8.00 -21.68 6.89
CA VAL A 205 7.92 -22.58 8.05
C VAL A 205 8.06 -24.05 7.60
N ARG A 206 7.39 -24.46 6.52
CA ARG A 206 7.54 -25.83 5.96
C ARG A 206 8.91 -26.06 5.30
N ALA A 207 9.51 -25.03 4.70
CA ALA A 207 10.83 -25.14 4.09
C ALA A 207 11.90 -25.41 5.16
N PHE A 208 11.77 -24.81 6.34
CA PHE A 208 12.64 -25.04 7.50
C PHE A 208 12.30 -26.32 8.25
N CYS A 209 11.01 -26.62 8.43
CA CYS A 209 10.51 -27.81 9.10
C CYS A 209 9.96 -28.84 8.09
N GLN A 210 10.83 -29.38 7.24
CA GLN A 210 10.44 -30.38 6.26
C GLN A 210 10.02 -31.69 6.94
N LYS A 211 9.02 -32.37 6.36
CA LYS A 211 8.60 -33.69 6.84
C LYS A 211 9.77 -34.66 6.81
N LYS A 212 10.07 -35.29 7.95
CA LYS A 212 11.24 -36.16 8.16
C LYS A 212 12.61 -35.46 7.99
N GLY A 213 12.66 -34.14 7.97
CA GLY A 213 13.91 -33.36 8.02
C GLY A 213 14.55 -33.39 9.41
N PRO A 214 15.77 -32.84 9.57
CA PRO A 214 16.50 -32.88 10.83
C PRO A 214 15.72 -32.27 12.01
N LEU A 215 15.05 -31.13 11.79
CA LEU A 215 14.26 -30.45 12.81
C LEU A 215 13.04 -31.29 13.23
N ALA A 216 12.27 -31.78 12.24
CA ALA A 216 11.10 -32.62 12.49
C ALA A 216 11.47 -33.93 13.19
N ARG A 217 12.62 -34.55 12.88
CA ARG A 217 13.09 -35.74 13.61
C ARG A 217 13.55 -35.43 15.02
N LYS A 218 14.26 -34.32 15.22
CA LYS A 218 14.80 -33.94 16.53
C LYS A 218 13.69 -33.71 17.55
N TYR A 219 12.58 -33.11 17.13
CA TYR A 219 11.47 -32.74 18.00
C TYR A 219 10.18 -33.56 17.76
N ASP A 220 10.28 -34.63 16.97
CA ASP A 220 9.17 -35.52 16.59
C ASP A 220 7.92 -34.77 16.09
N LEU A 221 8.13 -33.87 15.13
CA LEU A 221 7.09 -32.98 14.58
C LEU A 221 6.37 -33.63 13.40
N ASP A 222 5.06 -33.41 13.30
CA ASP A 222 4.29 -33.71 12.08
C ASP A 222 3.90 -32.42 11.34
N PRO A 223 4.75 -31.96 10.39
CA PRO A 223 4.46 -30.76 9.61
C PRO A 223 3.38 -31.06 8.55
N GLY A 224 2.23 -30.44 8.72
CA GLY A 224 1.14 -30.35 7.76
C GLY A 224 1.32 -29.22 6.75
N LYS A 225 0.29 -29.02 5.90
CA LYS A 225 0.31 -27.91 4.92
C LYS A 225 0.10 -26.55 5.56
N THR A 226 -0.73 -26.49 6.60
CA THR A 226 -1.19 -25.26 7.26
C THR A 226 -0.92 -25.26 8.77
N PHE A 227 -0.31 -26.33 9.30
CA PHE A 227 0.02 -26.43 10.72
C PHE A 227 1.24 -27.32 10.98
N ILE A 228 1.82 -27.20 12.19
CA ILE A 228 2.81 -28.12 12.76
C ILE A 228 2.37 -28.40 14.20
N GLU A 229 2.33 -29.67 14.59
CA GLU A 229 2.05 -30.08 15.96
C GLU A 229 3.31 -30.69 16.60
N THR A 230 3.43 -30.47 17.91
CA THR A 230 4.47 -31.05 18.76
C THR A 230 3.85 -32.16 19.62
N PRO A 231 4.62 -33.19 20.02
CA PRO A 231 4.11 -34.25 20.91
C PRO A 231 3.61 -33.73 22.26
N GLY A 232 4.15 -32.61 22.73
CA GLY A 232 3.76 -31.96 23.98
C GLY A 232 2.50 -31.09 23.90
N GLY A 233 1.74 -31.17 22.80
CA GLY A 233 0.48 -30.45 22.62
C GLY A 233 0.62 -29.00 22.12
N GLY A 234 1.85 -28.52 21.87
CA GLY A 234 2.08 -27.25 21.19
C GLY A 234 1.75 -27.32 19.70
N ARG A 235 1.31 -26.19 19.13
CA ARG A 235 0.84 -26.07 17.75
C ARG A 235 1.24 -24.75 17.12
N LEU A 236 1.73 -24.81 15.88
CA LEU A 236 1.87 -23.67 14.99
C LEU A 236 0.82 -23.81 13.89
N SER A 237 0.02 -22.77 13.63
CA SER A 237 -0.99 -22.82 12.57
C SER A 237 -1.16 -21.51 11.80
N GLN A 238 -1.51 -21.66 10.53
CA GLN A 238 -2.08 -20.61 9.71
C GLN A 238 -3.51 -20.31 10.19
N MET A 239 -3.85 -19.05 10.36
CA MET A 239 -5.20 -18.61 10.69
C MET A 239 -5.68 -17.60 9.65
N THR A 240 -6.91 -17.78 9.17
CA THR A 240 -7.56 -16.85 8.24
C THR A 240 -8.91 -16.36 8.77
N SER A 241 -9.15 -15.07 8.51
CA SER A 241 -10.40 -14.31 8.58
C SER A 241 -11.38 -14.58 9.75
N SER A 242 -11.20 -13.80 10.82
CA SER A 242 -12.16 -12.85 11.42
C SER A 242 -11.84 -12.69 12.91
N ALA A 243 -11.94 -11.47 13.46
CA ALA A 243 -11.74 -11.22 14.89
C ALA A 243 -12.55 -12.22 15.75
N THR A 244 -13.79 -12.48 15.35
CA THR A 244 -14.72 -13.40 16.01
C THR A 244 -14.26 -14.86 16.05
N SER A 245 -13.49 -15.34 15.06
CA SER A 245 -12.95 -16.71 15.08
C SER A 245 -11.70 -16.85 15.95
N MET A 246 -11.10 -15.71 16.33
CA MET A 246 -9.87 -15.66 17.12
C MET A 246 -10.12 -15.37 18.60
N GLU A 247 -11.28 -14.83 18.97
CA GLU A 247 -11.63 -14.56 20.37
C GLU A 247 -11.51 -15.83 21.24
N GLY A 248 -10.83 -15.69 22.40
CA GLY A 248 -10.70 -16.76 23.38
C GLY A 248 -9.55 -17.75 23.11
N GLY A 249 -8.71 -17.51 22.10
CA GLY A 249 -7.52 -18.32 21.86
C GLY A 249 -6.42 -18.12 22.91
N GLU A 250 -5.87 -19.21 23.44
CA GLU A 250 -4.73 -19.22 24.37
C GLU A 250 -3.39 -19.02 23.64
N VAL A 251 -3.25 -17.93 22.87
CA VAL A 251 -2.09 -17.69 22.01
C VAL A 251 -0.84 -17.30 22.79
N SER A 252 0.27 -17.95 22.48
CA SER A 252 1.58 -17.65 23.07
C SER A 252 2.43 -16.75 22.18
N PHE A 253 2.28 -16.83 20.86
CA PHE A 253 2.96 -15.97 19.89
C PHE A 253 2.13 -15.81 18.63
N VAL A 254 2.04 -14.59 18.12
CA VAL A 254 1.31 -14.30 16.87
C VAL A 254 2.18 -13.45 15.95
N VAL A 255 2.29 -13.86 14.69
CA VAL A 255 2.82 -13.06 13.59
C VAL A 255 1.67 -12.53 12.77
N GLY A 256 1.54 -11.21 12.70
CA GLY A 256 0.67 -10.52 11.76
C GLY A 256 1.46 -10.07 10.53
N ASP A 257 1.20 -10.67 9.38
CA ASP A 257 1.92 -10.38 8.13
C ASP A 257 1.24 -9.25 7.34
N GLU A 258 2.07 -8.40 6.71
CA GLU A 258 1.66 -7.27 5.88
C GLU A 258 0.66 -6.31 6.54
N LEU A 259 1.01 -5.77 7.71
CA LEU A 259 0.13 -4.90 8.51
C LEU A 259 -0.31 -3.60 7.81
N GLU A 260 0.41 -3.17 6.77
CA GLU A 260 0.02 -2.05 5.90
C GLU A 260 -1.30 -2.33 5.17
N HIS A 261 -1.64 -3.60 4.95
CA HIS A 261 -2.86 -4.02 4.28
C HIS A 261 -4.01 -4.30 5.24
N TRP A 262 -3.76 -4.23 6.55
CA TRP A 262 -4.77 -4.45 7.59
C TRP A 262 -5.63 -3.19 7.77
N LEU A 263 -6.39 -2.87 6.73
CA LEU A 263 -7.24 -1.69 6.63
C LEU A 263 -8.59 -1.90 7.34
N PRO A 264 -9.28 -0.82 7.75
CA PRO A 264 -10.60 -0.92 8.39
C PRO A 264 -11.62 -1.63 7.51
N ALA A 265 -11.57 -1.42 6.19
CA ALA A 265 -12.45 -2.07 5.21
C ALA A 265 -12.32 -3.60 5.20
N GLN A 266 -11.17 -4.14 5.65
CA GLN A 266 -10.88 -5.56 5.71
C GLN A 266 -10.99 -6.13 7.13
N GLY A 267 -11.38 -5.30 8.12
CA GLY A 267 -11.46 -5.69 9.53
C GLY A 267 -10.11 -5.83 10.23
N GLY A 268 -9.03 -5.30 9.64
CA GLY A 268 -7.66 -5.39 10.17
C GLY A 268 -7.51 -4.86 11.60
N PRO A 269 -7.92 -3.61 11.91
CA PRO A 269 -7.77 -3.05 13.25
C PRO A 269 -8.48 -3.87 14.35
N ALA A 270 -9.70 -4.34 14.08
CA ALA A 270 -10.43 -5.20 15.01
C ALA A 270 -9.75 -6.56 15.21
N MET A 271 -9.12 -7.10 14.15
CA MET A 271 -8.33 -8.33 14.22
C MET A 271 -7.07 -8.12 15.08
N LEU A 272 -6.35 -7.01 14.88
CA LEU A 272 -5.18 -6.66 15.69
C LEU A 272 -5.56 -6.53 17.18
N GLU A 273 -6.66 -5.83 17.48
CA GLU A 273 -7.13 -5.67 18.86
C GLU A 273 -7.41 -7.02 19.52
N THR A 274 -8.11 -7.92 18.81
CA THR A 274 -8.40 -9.26 19.31
C THR A 274 -7.13 -10.07 19.58
N ILE A 275 -6.15 -9.99 18.68
CA ILE A 275 -4.85 -10.66 18.83
C ILE A 275 -4.13 -10.14 20.08
N GLN A 276 -4.06 -8.82 20.24
CA GLN A 276 -3.39 -8.19 21.38
C GLN A 276 -4.09 -8.53 22.70
N GLN A 277 -5.43 -8.53 22.73
CA GLN A 277 -6.20 -8.94 23.91
C GLN A 277 -5.92 -10.41 24.30
N ASN A 278 -5.88 -11.32 23.33
CA ASN A 278 -5.60 -12.73 23.61
C ASN A 278 -4.15 -12.94 24.07
N ALA A 279 -3.18 -12.29 23.42
CA ALA A 279 -1.79 -12.33 23.82
C ALA A 279 -1.60 -11.79 25.24
N ALA A 280 -2.26 -10.68 25.60
CA ALA A 280 -2.19 -10.10 26.93
C ALA A 280 -2.71 -11.05 28.03
N LYS A 281 -3.78 -11.80 27.78
CA LYS A 281 -4.34 -12.79 28.73
C LYS A 281 -3.36 -13.93 29.06
N MET A 282 -2.53 -14.31 28.09
CA MET A 282 -1.62 -15.46 28.21
C MET A 282 -0.16 -15.07 28.47
N GLY A 283 0.15 -13.77 28.54
CA GLY A 283 1.53 -13.28 28.51
C GLY A 283 2.26 -13.60 27.20
N GLY A 284 1.50 -13.74 26.11
CA GLY A 284 2.00 -13.98 24.76
C GLY A 284 2.58 -12.72 24.13
N ARG A 285 3.21 -12.89 22.97
CA ARG A 285 3.83 -11.79 22.21
C ARG A 285 3.22 -11.67 20.81
N PHE A 286 3.20 -10.45 20.29
CA PHE A 286 2.80 -10.15 18.92
C PHE A 286 3.98 -9.57 18.15
N MET A 287 4.15 -10.02 16.91
CA MET A 287 5.10 -9.45 15.95
C MET A 287 4.34 -9.08 14.67
N GLY A 288 4.51 -7.83 14.25
CA GLY A 288 4.04 -7.35 12.95
C GLY A 288 5.18 -7.33 11.93
N THR A 289 4.91 -7.78 10.71
CA THR A 289 5.74 -7.45 9.54
C THR A 289 4.95 -6.49 8.66
N CYS A 290 5.63 -5.46 8.16
CA CYS A 290 4.98 -4.35 7.48
C CYS A 290 5.97 -3.73 6.49
N ASN A 291 5.52 -3.42 5.27
CA ASN A 291 6.18 -2.37 4.47
C ASN A 291 5.74 -1.01 5.00
N ALA A 292 6.39 0.09 4.61
CA ALA A 292 5.88 1.43 4.94
C ALA A 292 4.39 1.54 4.57
N TRP A 293 3.55 2.07 5.46
CA TRP A 293 2.12 2.25 5.20
C TRP A 293 1.86 3.57 4.48
N ILE A 294 0.63 3.77 4.04
CA ILE A 294 0.18 5.06 3.52
C ILE A 294 -0.46 5.81 4.70
N PRO A 295 0.08 6.97 5.11
CA PRO A 295 -0.51 7.76 6.18
C PRO A 295 -1.97 8.12 5.88
N GLY A 296 -2.79 7.88 6.87
CA GLY A 296 -4.20 8.16 6.86
C GLY A 296 -5.09 7.05 6.32
N GLU A 297 -4.58 5.90 5.92
CA GLU A 297 -5.42 4.74 5.56
C GLU A 297 -5.93 3.97 6.78
N GLN A 298 -5.45 4.30 7.99
CA GLN A 298 -5.83 3.67 9.26
C GLN A 298 -5.50 2.17 9.25
N SER A 299 -4.39 1.82 8.61
CA SER A 299 -3.86 0.46 8.64
C SER A 299 -3.42 0.08 10.06
N SER A 300 -3.40 -1.21 10.37
CA SER A 300 -2.89 -1.67 11.66
C SER A 300 -1.39 -1.35 11.83
N GLY A 301 -0.64 -1.28 10.72
CA GLY A 301 0.75 -0.82 10.72
C GLY A 301 0.88 0.64 11.17
N GLU A 302 0.01 1.51 10.67
CA GLU A 302 -0.06 2.92 11.08
C GLU A 302 -0.36 3.06 12.57
N SER A 303 -1.40 2.39 13.07
CA SER A 303 -1.79 2.49 14.48
C SER A 303 -0.71 1.98 15.45
N ILE A 304 0.04 0.94 15.08
CA ILE A 304 1.17 0.46 15.90
C ILE A 304 2.32 1.47 15.93
N PHE A 305 2.60 2.13 14.80
CA PHE A 305 3.61 3.17 14.75
C PHE A 305 3.22 4.38 15.59
N GLU A 306 1.97 4.85 15.48
CA GLU A 306 1.46 5.94 16.32
C GLU A 306 1.57 5.60 17.81
N ALA A 307 1.18 4.38 18.20
CA ALA A 307 1.33 3.92 19.57
C ALA A 307 2.79 3.83 20.04
N TRP A 308 3.72 3.54 19.13
CA TRP A 308 5.15 3.57 19.42
C TRP A 308 5.67 5.01 19.60
N CYS A 309 5.23 5.97 18.78
CA CYS A 309 5.55 7.38 18.96
C CYS A 309 5.06 7.90 20.32
N ASP A 310 3.80 7.63 20.67
CA ASP A 310 3.23 7.98 21.99
C ASP A 310 4.03 7.38 23.14
N GLN A 311 4.60 6.17 22.94
CA GLN A 311 5.47 5.54 23.92
C GLN A 311 6.79 6.30 24.10
N GLU A 312 7.47 6.66 23.00
CA GLU A 312 8.75 7.36 23.07
C GLU A 312 8.59 8.79 23.62
N ASP A 313 7.43 9.41 23.38
CA ASP A 313 7.06 10.71 23.95
C ASP A 313 6.61 10.63 25.43
N GLY A 314 6.57 9.42 26.01
CA GLY A 314 6.18 9.21 27.41
C GLY A 314 4.70 9.44 27.69
N LEU A 315 3.86 9.42 26.67
CA LEU A 315 2.40 9.59 26.77
C LEU A 315 1.70 8.29 27.19
N THR A 316 2.37 7.14 27.08
CA THR A 316 1.84 5.84 27.50
C THR A 316 2.12 5.51 28.97
N ARG A 317 1.17 4.84 29.63
CA ARG A 317 1.30 4.38 31.04
C ARG A 317 1.82 2.94 31.16
N GLY A 318 1.82 2.19 30.06
CA GLY A 318 2.19 0.78 30.04
C GLY A 318 3.69 0.57 30.31
N LYS A 319 4.05 -0.50 31.02
CA LYS A 319 5.46 -0.90 31.20
C LYS A 319 5.98 -1.75 30.04
N THR A 320 5.08 -2.45 29.36
CA THR A 320 5.40 -3.23 28.15
C THR A 320 5.65 -2.24 27.01
N LYS A 321 6.79 -2.37 26.36
CA LYS A 321 7.18 -1.53 25.25
C LYS A 321 6.96 -2.20 23.90
N ILE A 322 6.57 -1.42 22.91
CA ILE A 322 6.64 -1.74 21.50
C ILE A 322 8.10 -1.57 21.06
N LEU A 323 8.64 -2.60 20.41
CA LEU A 323 9.90 -2.52 19.68
C LEU A 323 9.57 -2.24 18.22
N TYR A 324 9.86 -1.04 17.76
CA TYR A 324 9.81 -0.68 16.35
C TYR A 324 11.23 -0.75 15.79
N ASP A 325 11.40 -1.54 14.73
CA ASP A 325 12.69 -1.75 14.07
C ASP A 325 12.51 -1.53 12.57
N ALA A 326 13.05 -0.42 12.06
CA ALA A 326 12.98 -0.03 10.67
C ALA A 326 14.18 0.85 10.30
N ARG A 327 14.77 0.58 9.13
CA ARG A 327 15.70 1.49 8.46
C ARG A 327 14.92 2.33 7.47
N VAL A 328 14.81 3.63 7.74
CA VAL A 328 14.01 4.59 6.96
C VAL A 328 14.93 5.62 6.36
N ALA A 329 14.86 5.85 5.04
CA ALA A 329 15.73 6.82 4.39
C ALA A 329 15.55 8.24 5.00
N PRO A 330 16.61 9.07 5.02
CA PRO A 330 16.53 10.43 5.51
C PRO A 330 15.37 11.25 4.88
N PRO A 331 14.72 12.15 5.64
CA PRO A 331 13.60 12.95 5.12
C PRO A 331 13.97 13.83 3.92
N ASN A 332 15.22 14.31 3.89
CA ASN A 332 15.83 15.14 2.85
C ASN A 332 16.44 14.32 1.69
N THR A 333 16.13 13.03 1.57
CA THR A 333 16.49 12.22 0.41
C THR A 333 15.77 12.69 -0.84
N VAL A 334 16.53 12.95 -1.91
CA VAL A 334 16.01 13.18 -3.25
C VAL A 334 16.04 11.90 -4.08
N LEU A 335 15.16 11.79 -5.08
CA LEU A 335 15.09 10.63 -5.96
C LEU A 335 16.10 10.69 -7.12
N THR A 336 17.22 11.41 -6.93
CA THR A 336 18.30 11.59 -7.93
C THR A 336 19.65 11.38 -7.24
N ASP A 337 20.70 11.13 -8.02
CA ASP A 337 22.08 11.10 -7.52
C ASP A 337 22.78 12.47 -7.58
N GLU A 338 22.03 13.54 -7.85
CA GLU A 338 22.51 14.91 -7.92
C GLU A 338 21.83 15.77 -6.82
N PRO A 339 22.16 15.56 -5.53
CA PRO A 339 21.56 16.31 -4.43
C PRO A 339 22.11 17.74 -4.34
N GLU A 340 21.25 18.69 -3.95
CA GLU A 340 21.65 20.04 -3.53
C GLU A 340 22.28 20.03 -2.12
N GLU A 341 22.88 21.15 -1.71
CA GLU A 341 23.51 21.27 -0.39
C GLU A 341 22.50 21.00 0.74
N GLY A 342 22.80 20.00 1.57
CA GLY A 342 21.92 19.56 2.66
C GLY A 342 20.87 18.51 2.26
N GLN A 343 20.88 18.00 1.03
CA GLN A 343 20.07 16.84 0.60
C GLN A 343 20.90 15.55 0.58
N VAL A 344 20.22 14.39 0.61
CA VAL A 344 20.86 13.07 0.50
C VAL A 344 20.53 12.48 -0.88
N GLY A 345 21.55 12.02 -1.60
CA GLY A 345 21.37 11.38 -2.91
C GLY A 345 20.70 10.01 -2.81
N LEU A 346 20.08 9.57 -3.90
CA LEU A 346 19.32 8.31 -3.93
C LEU A 346 20.19 7.10 -3.61
N THR A 347 21.41 7.02 -4.15
CA THR A 347 22.34 5.90 -3.88
C THR A 347 22.67 5.78 -2.40
N GLU A 348 23.05 6.89 -1.76
CA GLU A 348 23.40 6.93 -0.34
C GLU A 348 22.19 6.52 0.53
N ALA A 349 20.99 6.98 0.18
CA ALA A 349 19.77 6.60 0.87
C ALA A 349 19.47 5.10 0.75
N LEU A 350 19.65 4.52 -0.44
CA LEU A 350 19.45 3.09 -0.67
C LEU A 350 20.51 2.25 0.05
N GLU A 351 21.77 2.66 0.05
CA GLU A 351 22.83 1.99 0.81
C GLU A 351 22.51 1.96 2.31
N TYR A 352 21.97 3.05 2.86
CA TYR A 352 21.54 3.12 4.26
C TYR A 352 20.36 2.18 4.57
N VAL A 353 19.31 2.21 3.74
CA VAL A 353 18.10 1.38 3.93
C VAL A 353 18.44 -0.12 3.81
N TYR A 354 19.35 -0.46 2.90
CA TYR A 354 19.71 -1.84 2.57
C TYR A 354 21.09 -2.28 3.11
N GLU A 355 21.69 -1.58 4.08
CA GLU A 355 23.05 -1.87 4.61
C GLU A 355 23.24 -3.35 4.99
N ASP A 356 22.26 -3.93 5.69
CA ASP A 356 22.29 -5.33 6.13
C ASP A 356 21.73 -6.32 5.09
N CYS A 357 21.49 -5.84 3.87
CA CYS A 357 20.89 -6.58 2.76
C CYS A 357 21.85 -6.68 1.57
N PRO A 358 23.08 -7.22 1.71
CA PRO A 358 24.09 -7.28 0.64
C PRO A 358 23.66 -8.12 -0.57
N TRP A 359 22.53 -8.83 -0.47
CA TRP A 359 21.93 -9.58 -1.56
C TRP A 359 21.03 -8.74 -2.49
N VAL A 360 20.70 -7.50 -2.12
CA VAL A 360 19.83 -6.61 -2.90
C VAL A 360 20.64 -5.90 -4.00
N ASN A 361 20.07 -5.79 -5.19
CA ASN A 361 20.66 -5.05 -6.30
C ASN A 361 20.15 -3.60 -6.27
N LEU A 362 20.96 -2.69 -5.72
CA LEU A 362 20.59 -1.28 -5.59
C LEU A 362 20.46 -0.59 -6.95
N GLU A 363 21.28 -0.95 -7.95
CA GLU A 363 21.20 -0.36 -9.29
C GLU A 363 19.87 -0.71 -9.98
N ALA A 364 19.38 -1.94 -9.84
CA ALA A 364 18.07 -2.30 -10.36
C ALA A 364 16.93 -1.53 -9.68
N ILE A 365 17.06 -1.25 -8.38
CA ILE A 365 16.10 -0.42 -7.65
C ILE A 365 16.15 1.02 -8.14
N LYS A 366 17.35 1.59 -8.33
CA LYS A 366 17.52 2.95 -8.87
C LYS A 366 16.88 3.11 -10.25
N GLU A 367 17.16 2.18 -11.17
CA GLU A 367 16.55 2.16 -12.51
C GLU A 367 15.01 2.10 -12.44
N GLN A 368 14.47 1.34 -11.48
CA GLN A 368 13.02 1.30 -11.27
C GLN A 368 12.48 2.64 -10.73
N ILE A 369 13.17 3.29 -9.81
CA ILE A 369 12.78 4.58 -9.23
C ILE A 369 12.79 5.68 -10.29
N TRP A 370 13.75 5.64 -11.22
CA TRP A 370 13.85 6.60 -12.33
C TRP A 370 12.93 6.29 -13.51
N SER A 371 12.25 5.13 -13.49
CA SER A 371 11.29 4.79 -14.53
C SER A 371 10.08 5.72 -14.48
N PRO A 372 9.72 6.41 -15.58
CA PRO A 372 8.55 7.29 -15.63
C PRO A 372 7.22 6.55 -15.37
N GLU A 373 7.20 5.23 -15.57
CA GLU A 373 6.02 4.39 -15.35
C GLU A 373 5.86 3.99 -13.88
N TYR A 374 6.90 4.16 -13.06
CA TYR A 374 6.86 3.82 -11.65
C TYR A 374 6.69 5.07 -10.79
N PRO A 375 5.57 5.20 -10.07
CA PRO A 375 5.29 6.46 -9.42
C PRO A 375 6.17 6.76 -8.20
N GLU A 376 6.60 8.03 -8.04
CA GLU A 376 7.50 8.47 -6.96
C GLU A 376 6.97 8.14 -5.57
N SER A 377 5.65 8.26 -5.37
CA SER A 377 5.04 7.94 -4.07
C SER A 377 5.24 6.47 -3.69
N ARG A 378 5.18 5.56 -4.67
CA ARG A 378 5.46 4.13 -4.50
C ARG A 378 6.95 3.89 -4.32
N SER A 379 7.81 4.63 -5.03
CA SER A 379 9.27 4.56 -4.86
C SER A 379 9.69 4.86 -3.42
N ILE A 380 9.21 5.99 -2.88
CA ILE A 380 9.49 6.42 -1.51
C ILE A 380 8.99 5.38 -0.49
N ARG A 381 7.80 4.83 -0.72
CA ARG A 381 7.19 3.87 0.19
C ARG A 381 7.90 2.51 0.19
N PHE A 382 8.11 1.91 -0.99
CA PHE A 382 8.59 0.52 -1.09
C PHE A 382 10.10 0.39 -1.06
N PHE A 383 10.86 1.40 -1.51
CA PHE A 383 12.32 1.32 -1.60
C PHE A 383 13.03 2.17 -0.56
N LEU A 384 12.43 3.28 -0.13
CA LEU A 384 13.00 4.15 0.90
C LEU A 384 12.40 3.92 2.29
N ASN A 385 11.45 2.98 2.39
CA ASN A 385 10.75 2.60 3.62
C ASN A 385 10.13 3.80 4.37
N ARG A 386 9.74 4.84 3.63
CA ARG A 386 9.15 6.06 4.17
C ARG A 386 7.63 6.00 4.01
N PRO A 387 6.85 6.13 5.10
CA PRO A 387 5.42 6.35 4.99
C PRO A 387 5.20 7.63 4.18
N ASN A 388 4.57 7.50 3.01
CA ASN A 388 4.32 8.64 2.12
C ASN A 388 2.83 8.71 1.81
N ALA A 389 2.31 9.93 1.75
CA ALA A 389 0.91 10.17 1.43
C ALA A 389 0.59 9.57 0.05
N ALA A 390 -0.61 9.02 -0.11
CA ALA A 390 -1.04 8.46 -1.39
C ALA A 390 -0.87 9.49 -2.50
N GLU A 391 -0.48 9.05 -3.70
CA GLU A 391 -0.30 9.85 -4.91
C GLU A 391 -1.48 10.76 -5.26
N ALA A 392 -2.68 10.38 -4.82
CA ALA A 392 -3.88 11.16 -4.97
C ALA A 392 -4.10 12.17 -3.83
N SER A 393 -3.15 12.45 -2.95
CA SER A 393 -3.34 13.46 -1.89
C SER A 393 -3.44 14.85 -2.52
N TRP A 394 -4.46 15.62 -2.13
CA TRP A 394 -4.67 16.93 -2.74
C TRP A 394 -3.58 17.93 -2.34
N VAL A 395 -3.17 17.94 -1.07
CA VAL A 395 -2.12 18.83 -0.52
C VAL A 395 -1.35 18.03 0.53
N THR A 396 -0.03 18.17 0.61
CA THR A 396 0.77 17.54 1.67
C THR A 396 0.62 18.28 3.00
N LEU A 397 0.77 17.57 4.13
CA LEU A 397 0.70 18.21 5.45
C LEU A 397 1.79 19.29 5.62
N GLU A 398 2.96 19.08 4.99
CA GLU A 398 4.06 20.03 5.00
C GLU A 398 3.69 21.34 4.29
N GLU A 399 3.20 21.27 3.05
CA GLU A 399 2.76 22.45 2.29
C GLU A 399 1.67 23.23 3.03
N TRP A 400 0.69 22.53 3.63
CA TRP A 400 -0.35 23.16 4.42
C TRP A 400 0.21 23.86 5.67
N THR A 401 1.09 23.18 6.40
CA THR A 401 1.67 23.71 7.65
C THR A 401 2.47 24.99 7.41
N GLN A 402 3.08 25.16 6.25
CA GLN A 402 3.83 26.38 5.89
C GLN A 402 2.95 27.63 5.75
N LEU A 403 1.62 27.49 5.60
CA LEU A 403 0.66 28.59 5.50
C LEU A 403 0.10 29.03 6.86
N ARG A 404 0.47 28.33 7.93
CA ARG A 404 -0.06 28.56 9.27
C ARG A 404 0.43 29.90 9.81
N ALA A 405 -0.50 30.80 10.13
CA ALA A 405 -0.22 32.10 10.74
C ALA A 405 -1.02 32.24 12.05
N PRO A 406 -0.57 31.60 13.14
CA PRO A 406 -1.34 31.55 14.40
C PRO A 406 -1.43 32.92 15.09
N ASP A 407 -0.51 33.85 14.76
CA ASP A 407 -0.49 35.21 15.29
C ASP A 407 -1.47 36.15 14.56
N ARG A 408 -1.95 35.76 13.36
CA ARG A 408 -2.96 36.54 12.63
C ARG A 408 -4.34 36.19 13.17
N LYS A 409 -4.88 37.09 14.01
CA LYS A 409 -6.25 36.99 14.53
C LYS A 409 -7.18 37.87 13.72
N VAL A 410 -8.37 37.36 13.39
CA VAL A 410 -9.41 38.13 12.69
C VAL A 410 -10.19 38.96 13.69
N GLU A 411 -10.08 40.28 13.57
CA GLU A 411 -10.70 41.22 14.49
C GLU A 411 -12.19 41.43 14.17
N PRO A 412 -13.04 41.73 15.18
CA PRO A 412 -14.42 42.11 14.95
C PRO A 412 -14.52 43.32 13.99
N GLY A 413 -15.47 43.24 13.05
CA GLY A 413 -15.70 44.25 12.01
C GLY A 413 -14.82 44.09 10.76
N GLU A 414 -13.85 43.17 10.74
CA GLU A 414 -13.10 42.90 9.51
C GLU A 414 -14.02 42.45 8.37
N ARG A 415 -13.64 42.84 7.14
CA ARG A 415 -14.37 42.49 5.92
C ARG A 415 -14.04 41.07 5.52
N ILE A 416 -15.05 40.21 5.50
CA ILE A 416 -14.88 38.80 5.15
C ILE A 416 -15.85 38.38 4.06
N VAL A 417 -15.50 37.31 3.37
CA VAL A 417 -16.46 36.43 2.73
C VAL A 417 -16.56 35.14 3.54
N MET A 418 -17.68 34.44 3.45
CA MET A 418 -17.84 33.15 4.10
C MET A 418 -18.53 32.15 3.18
N PHE A 419 -18.21 30.89 3.36
CA PHE A 419 -18.83 29.79 2.64
C PHE A 419 -19.40 28.78 3.65
N PHE A 420 -20.49 28.11 3.28
CA PHE A 420 -21.14 27.09 4.10
C PHE A 420 -21.29 25.79 3.32
N ASP A 421 -20.83 24.70 3.91
CA ASP A 421 -21.04 23.34 3.41
C ASP A 421 -21.84 22.53 4.44
N GLY A 422 -23.05 22.11 4.07
CA GLY A 422 -24.08 21.64 5.00
C GLY A 422 -24.44 20.17 4.83
N SER A 423 -24.43 19.40 5.92
CA SER A 423 -25.01 18.06 5.99
C SER A 423 -25.74 17.83 7.30
N LYS A 424 -26.92 17.22 7.24
CA LYS A 424 -27.73 16.92 8.44
C LYS A 424 -27.26 15.67 9.18
N SER A 425 -26.77 14.63 8.50
CA SER A 425 -26.61 13.30 9.15
C SER A 425 -25.40 12.47 8.73
N ASN A 426 -24.91 12.59 7.50
CA ASN A 426 -23.85 11.69 6.99
C ASN A 426 -22.46 12.33 6.97
N ASP A 427 -22.37 13.64 6.78
CA ASP A 427 -21.12 14.40 6.70
C ASP A 427 -21.10 15.52 7.76
N HIS A 428 -19.97 16.21 7.92
CA HIS A 428 -19.89 17.33 8.85
C HIS A 428 -20.50 18.58 8.21
N THR A 429 -21.07 19.46 9.04
CA THR A 429 -21.42 20.82 8.61
C THR A 429 -20.27 21.76 8.93
N ALA A 430 -19.90 22.62 7.99
CA ALA A 430 -18.75 23.50 8.07
C ALA A 430 -19.11 24.93 7.64
N LEU A 431 -18.46 25.90 8.31
CA LEU A 431 -18.54 27.31 7.98
C LEU A 431 -17.14 27.93 8.09
N VAL A 432 -16.64 28.45 6.97
CA VAL A 432 -15.27 28.98 6.84
C VAL A 432 -15.32 30.41 6.31
N GLY A 433 -14.52 31.29 6.93
CA GLY A 433 -14.34 32.67 6.51
C GLY A 433 -13.03 32.88 5.77
N CYS A 434 -13.01 33.87 4.87
CA CYS A 434 -11.82 34.38 4.20
C CYS A 434 -11.79 35.91 4.30
N CYS A 435 -10.73 36.45 4.88
CA CYS A 435 -10.55 37.90 5.02
C CYS A 435 -10.30 38.52 3.65
N LEU A 436 -10.93 39.67 3.39
CA LEU A 436 -10.84 40.32 2.08
C LEU A 436 -9.54 41.11 1.91
N ASP A 437 -8.87 41.54 2.98
CA ASP A 437 -7.68 42.39 2.86
C ASP A 437 -6.41 41.59 2.57
N ASP A 438 -6.23 40.42 3.18
CA ASP A 438 -5.03 39.59 3.09
C ASP A 438 -5.30 38.13 2.63
N GLY A 439 -6.56 37.75 2.45
CA GLY A 439 -6.93 36.38 2.06
C GLY A 439 -6.87 35.36 3.20
N HIS A 440 -6.68 35.79 4.46
CA HIS A 440 -6.53 34.88 5.61
C HIS A 440 -7.78 34.01 5.83
N ILE A 441 -7.57 32.69 5.92
CA ILE A 441 -8.60 31.67 6.14
C ILE A 441 -8.75 31.34 7.62
N PHE A 442 -9.98 31.28 8.09
CA PHE A 442 -10.27 30.90 9.47
C PHE A 442 -11.58 30.12 9.60
N LYS A 443 -11.62 29.21 10.57
CA LYS A 443 -12.83 28.44 10.87
C LYS A 443 -13.80 29.28 11.69
N ILE A 444 -15.02 29.47 11.17
CA ILE A 444 -16.12 30.09 11.91
C ILE A 444 -16.89 29.03 12.71
N GLY A 445 -17.11 27.85 12.12
CA GLY A 445 -17.79 26.76 12.80
C GLY A 445 -17.64 25.39 12.14
N HIS A 446 -17.75 24.35 12.96
CA HIS A 446 -17.67 22.95 12.57
C HIS A 446 -18.58 22.12 13.47
N TRP A 447 -19.55 21.41 12.87
CA TRP A 447 -20.53 20.62 13.60
C TRP A 447 -20.58 19.19 13.07
N ARG A 448 -20.51 18.24 13.99
CA ARG A 448 -20.57 16.80 13.70
C ARG A 448 -21.98 16.28 13.98
N PRO A 449 -22.51 15.30 13.22
CA PRO A 449 -23.75 14.63 13.56
C PRO A 449 -23.57 13.86 14.88
N GLU A 450 -24.29 14.27 15.91
CA GLU A 450 -24.12 13.75 17.28
C GLU A 450 -25.46 13.30 17.88
N GLY A 451 -25.40 12.61 19.01
CA GLY A 451 -26.58 12.10 19.73
C GLY A 451 -27.20 10.83 19.14
N ALA A 452 -28.27 10.34 19.76
CA ALA A 452 -28.91 9.07 19.42
C ALA A 452 -29.43 9.00 17.98
N MET A 453 -29.83 10.15 17.42
CA MET A 453 -30.33 10.26 16.05
C MET A 453 -29.22 10.56 15.02
N LYS A 454 -27.97 10.81 15.45
CA LYS A 454 -26.83 11.19 14.59
C LYS A 454 -27.18 12.33 13.63
N VAL A 455 -27.61 13.47 14.18
CA VAL A 455 -28.02 14.65 13.40
C VAL A 455 -27.29 15.89 13.88
N VAL A 456 -26.98 16.80 12.96
CA VAL A 456 -26.40 18.11 13.30
C VAL A 456 -27.43 18.99 13.99
N ASN A 457 -27.00 19.71 15.03
CA ASN A 457 -27.85 20.68 15.72
C ASN A 457 -28.07 21.93 14.84
N VAL A 458 -29.19 21.94 14.13
CA VAL A 458 -29.56 23.00 13.17
C VAL A 458 -29.60 24.39 13.83
N ALA A 459 -30.12 24.49 15.06
CA ALA A 459 -30.22 25.77 15.77
C ALA A 459 -28.83 26.33 16.13
N ALA A 460 -27.87 25.47 16.46
CA ALA A 460 -26.50 25.88 16.76
C ALA A 460 -25.78 26.43 15.53
N VAL A 461 -26.03 25.83 14.36
CA VAL A 461 -25.48 26.27 13.07
C VAL A 461 -26.08 27.64 12.68
N ASP A 462 -27.41 27.78 12.68
CA ASP A 462 -28.07 29.05 12.36
C ASP A 462 -27.60 30.18 13.28
N SER A 463 -27.50 29.90 14.58
CA SER A 463 -27.00 30.87 15.55
C SER A 463 -25.55 31.28 15.26
N ALA A 464 -24.72 30.38 14.73
CA ALA A 464 -23.34 30.71 14.39
C ALA A 464 -23.23 31.54 13.11
N VAL A 465 -24.08 31.27 12.11
CA VAL A 465 -24.18 32.12 10.91
C VAL A 465 -24.57 33.53 11.32
N ARG A 466 -25.63 33.69 12.13
CA ARG A 466 -26.08 35.01 12.60
C ARG A 466 -25.01 35.73 13.42
N ARG A 467 -24.35 35.04 14.35
CA ARG A 467 -23.21 35.60 15.12
C ARG A 467 -22.06 36.05 14.21
N ALA A 468 -21.80 35.35 13.11
CA ALA A 468 -20.75 35.77 12.16
C ALA A 468 -21.11 37.11 11.50
N PHE A 469 -22.37 37.33 11.14
CA PHE A 469 -22.87 38.62 10.62
C PHE A 469 -22.89 39.73 11.67
N GLU A 470 -23.06 39.39 12.95
CA GLU A 470 -22.95 40.35 14.06
C GLU A 470 -21.49 40.73 14.37
N THR A 471 -20.56 39.79 14.20
CA THR A 471 -19.15 39.95 14.59
C THR A 471 -18.32 40.58 13.47
N TYR A 472 -18.58 40.23 12.21
CA TYR A 472 -17.76 40.60 11.06
C TYR A 472 -18.57 41.37 10.02
N GLN A 473 -17.88 42.15 9.18
CA GLN A 473 -18.52 42.75 8.02
C GLN A 473 -18.56 41.73 6.87
N VAL A 474 -19.62 40.92 6.83
CA VAL A 474 -19.81 39.90 5.79
C VAL A 474 -20.22 40.55 4.47
N VAL A 475 -19.31 40.51 3.50
CA VAL A 475 -19.48 41.16 2.18
C VAL A 475 -20.17 40.23 1.18
N ALA A 476 -19.90 38.92 1.29
CA ALA A 476 -20.57 37.90 0.48
C ALA A 476 -20.67 36.59 1.27
N PHE A 477 -21.78 35.86 1.06
CA PHE A 477 -22.01 34.57 1.69
C PHE A 477 -22.66 33.60 0.69
N TRP A 478 -21.98 32.50 0.39
CA TRP A 478 -22.52 31.39 -0.42
C TRP A 478 -22.67 30.13 0.43
N ALA A 479 -23.77 29.40 0.24
CA ALA A 479 -24.07 28.21 1.01
C ALA A 479 -24.58 27.08 0.12
N ASP A 480 -24.09 25.86 0.35
CA ASP A 480 -24.66 24.68 -0.31
C ASP A 480 -26.11 24.45 0.11
N VAL A 481 -26.92 24.05 -0.86
CA VAL A 481 -28.38 24.02 -0.74
C VAL A 481 -28.87 22.73 -0.11
N ARG A 482 -28.17 21.61 -0.36
CA ARG A 482 -28.65 20.27 -0.06
C ARG A 482 -28.90 20.11 1.44
N GLU A 483 -30.06 19.55 1.79
CA GLU A 483 -30.49 19.32 3.18
C GLU A 483 -30.75 20.59 4.00
N TRP A 484 -30.42 21.78 3.48
CA TRP A 484 -30.56 23.09 4.14
C TRP A 484 -31.44 24.07 3.34
N GLU A 485 -32.30 23.55 2.48
CA GLU A 485 -33.05 24.32 1.49
C GLU A 485 -33.86 25.48 2.09
N SER A 486 -34.54 25.24 3.22
CA SER A 486 -35.37 26.25 3.90
C SER A 486 -34.57 27.43 4.45
N PHE A 487 -33.33 27.20 4.89
CA PHE A 487 -32.46 28.26 5.39
C PHE A 487 -31.83 29.00 4.22
N VAL A 488 -31.19 28.25 3.32
CA VAL A 488 -30.35 28.78 2.25
C VAL A 488 -31.15 29.47 1.15
N ARG A 489 -32.39 29.04 0.88
CA ARG A 489 -33.26 29.64 -0.14
C ARG A 489 -34.27 30.65 0.38
N THR A 490 -34.49 30.72 1.70
CA THR A 490 -35.55 31.56 2.28
C THR A 490 -35.04 32.35 3.48
N SER A 491 -34.85 31.71 4.64
CA SER A 491 -34.58 32.45 5.89
C SER A 491 -33.31 33.31 5.84
N TRP A 492 -32.17 32.77 5.39
CA TRP A 492 -30.93 33.56 5.34
C TRP A 492 -30.96 34.64 4.25
N PRO A 493 -31.46 34.38 3.02
CA PRO A 493 -31.65 35.45 2.04
C PRO A 493 -32.51 36.61 2.56
N ASP A 494 -33.62 36.31 3.23
CA ASP A 494 -34.55 37.33 3.73
C ASP A 494 -33.95 38.13 4.89
N ASP A 495 -33.25 37.46 5.82
CA ASP A 495 -32.73 38.09 7.03
C ASP A 495 -31.35 38.73 6.86
N LEU A 496 -30.50 38.17 5.99
CA LEU A 496 -29.05 38.47 5.91
C LEU A 496 -28.60 38.91 4.52
N GLY A 497 -29.46 38.79 3.50
CA GLY A 497 -29.10 39.00 2.10
C GLY A 497 -28.96 40.45 1.66
N GLU A 498 -29.55 41.41 2.38
CA GLU A 498 -29.69 42.81 1.94
C GLU A 498 -28.35 43.50 1.64
N ASN A 499 -27.32 43.24 2.45
CA ASN A 499 -26.02 43.91 2.35
C ASN A 499 -24.97 43.08 1.58
N LEU A 500 -25.34 41.92 1.02
CA LEU A 500 -24.42 41.07 0.28
C LEU A 500 -24.23 41.59 -1.15
N ILE A 501 -22.99 41.93 -1.50
CA ILE A 501 -22.70 42.58 -2.79
C ILE A 501 -22.56 41.58 -3.96
N CYS A 502 -22.51 40.27 -3.68
CA CYS A 502 -22.30 39.22 -4.68
C CYS A 502 -23.27 38.07 -4.46
N HIS A 503 -24.33 38.03 -5.27
CA HIS A 503 -25.35 36.98 -5.23
C HIS A 503 -24.83 35.66 -5.79
N ALA A 504 -25.20 34.55 -5.15
CA ALA A 504 -24.93 33.19 -5.61
C ALA A 504 -25.53 32.92 -7.00
N VAL A 505 -26.78 33.33 -7.23
CA VAL A 505 -27.43 33.25 -8.55
C VAL A 505 -28.07 34.60 -8.86
N ARG A 506 -27.53 35.31 -9.88
CA ARG A 506 -27.92 36.69 -10.21
C ARG A 506 -29.27 36.83 -10.96
N GLY A 507 -29.89 35.75 -11.45
CA GLY A 507 -31.11 35.86 -12.25
C GLY A 507 -31.87 34.54 -12.50
N GLY A 508 -33.10 34.67 -13.02
CA GLY A 508 -34.03 33.56 -13.28
C GLY A 508 -34.89 33.17 -12.08
N MET A 509 -35.73 32.13 -12.24
CA MET A 509 -36.62 31.62 -11.17
C MET A 509 -35.87 31.07 -9.94
N SER A 510 -34.55 30.95 -10.01
CA SER A 510 -33.69 30.43 -8.93
C SER A 510 -32.72 31.49 -8.39
N ALA A 511 -32.93 32.77 -8.71
CA ALA A 511 -32.11 33.86 -8.20
C ALA A 511 -32.08 33.84 -6.66
N SER A 512 -30.89 33.91 -6.08
CA SER A 512 -30.70 33.90 -4.64
C SER A 512 -29.38 34.56 -4.28
N PRO A 513 -29.33 35.40 -3.23
CA PRO A 513 -28.08 35.98 -2.76
C PRO A 513 -27.13 34.92 -2.18
N ILE A 514 -27.65 33.83 -1.60
CA ILE A 514 -26.88 32.87 -0.80
C ILE A 514 -26.86 31.45 -1.40
N ALA A 515 -27.95 31.01 -2.04
CA ALA A 515 -28.10 29.62 -2.47
C ALA A 515 -27.16 29.23 -3.62
N TRP A 516 -26.08 28.54 -3.29
CA TRP A 516 -25.07 28.05 -4.22
C TRP A 516 -25.08 26.53 -4.28
N ASP A 517 -25.85 25.94 -5.21
CA ASP A 517 -25.96 24.48 -5.33
C ASP A 517 -24.68 23.88 -5.92
N MET A 518 -23.92 23.14 -5.10
CA MET A 518 -22.66 22.53 -5.53
C MET A 518 -22.82 21.54 -6.68
N ARG A 519 -23.98 20.87 -6.83
CA ARG A 519 -24.17 19.87 -7.88
C ARG A 519 -24.26 20.50 -9.27
N SER A 520 -24.96 21.63 -9.37
CA SER A 520 -25.06 22.38 -10.62
C SER A 520 -23.77 23.15 -10.95
N HIS A 521 -22.95 23.46 -9.95
CA HIS A 521 -21.70 24.21 -10.10
C HIS A 521 -20.42 23.35 -9.94
N ALA A 522 -20.52 22.03 -10.07
CA ALA A 522 -19.40 21.11 -9.84
C ALA A 522 -18.15 21.40 -10.69
N TYR A 523 -18.33 21.92 -11.92
CA TYR A 523 -17.21 22.30 -12.78
C TYR A 523 -16.48 23.55 -12.25
N GLN A 524 -17.21 24.55 -11.77
CA GLN A 524 -16.64 25.76 -11.17
C GLN A 524 -15.93 25.43 -9.85
N PHE A 525 -16.48 24.48 -9.08
CA PHE A 525 -15.82 23.99 -7.87
C PHE A 525 -14.51 23.26 -8.19
N ALA A 526 -14.46 22.45 -9.25
CA ALA A 526 -13.21 21.82 -9.69
C ALA A 526 -12.15 22.87 -10.06
N GLU A 527 -12.51 23.89 -10.85
CA GLU A 527 -11.60 25.01 -11.16
C GLU A 527 -11.14 25.76 -9.89
N ALA A 528 -12.03 25.93 -8.91
CA ALA A 528 -11.68 26.53 -7.63
C ALA A 528 -10.69 25.69 -6.82
N ALA A 529 -10.81 24.36 -6.86
CA ALA A 529 -9.89 23.43 -6.20
C ALA A 529 -8.49 23.47 -6.83
N GLU A 530 -8.38 23.49 -8.15
CA GLU A 530 -7.10 23.68 -8.87
C GLU A 530 -6.43 25.01 -8.51
N THR A 531 -7.23 26.08 -8.49
CA THR A 531 -6.74 27.42 -8.15
C THR A 531 -6.27 27.47 -6.69
N ALA A 532 -7.07 26.93 -5.76
CA ALA A 532 -6.69 26.88 -4.35
C ALA A 532 -5.43 26.05 -4.11
N PHE A 533 -5.24 24.95 -4.85
CA PHE A 533 -4.00 24.17 -4.82
C PHE A 533 -2.79 25.02 -5.26
N THR A 534 -2.92 25.72 -6.38
CA THR A 534 -1.87 26.64 -6.86
C THR A 534 -1.56 27.74 -5.84
N GLU A 535 -2.60 28.31 -5.22
CA GLU A 535 -2.46 29.34 -4.17
C GLU A 535 -1.72 28.81 -2.94
N ILE A 536 -1.94 27.55 -2.56
CA ILE A 536 -1.23 26.87 -1.46
C ILE A 536 0.26 26.73 -1.80
N GLN A 537 0.57 26.22 -3.00
CA GLN A 537 1.96 26.05 -3.44
C GLN A 537 2.72 27.38 -3.51
N GLN A 538 2.04 28.44 -3.97
CA GLN A 538 2.60 29.78 -4.08
C GLN A 538 2.56 30.59 -2.78
N LYS A 539 1.95 30.04 -1.72
CA LYS A 539 1.79 30.68 -0.41
C LYS A 539 1.11 32.05 -0.47
N THR A 540 0.06 32.17 -1.27
CA THR A 540 -0.62 33.45 -1.52
C THR A 540 -1.68 33.82 -0.47
N PHE A 541 -1.94 32.93 0.48
CA PHE A 541 -2.79 33.19 1.64
C PHE A 541 -2.25 32.48 2.89
N THR A 542 -2.87 32.73 4.04
CA THR A 542 -2.52 32.09 5.32
C THR A 542 -3.77 31.53 6.00
N HIS A 543 -3.61 30.69 7.03
CA HIS A 543 -4.73 30.21 7.84
C HIS A 543 -4.46 30.23 9.35
N ASP A 544 -5.55 30.23 10.14
CA ASP A 544 -5.59 30.30 11.61
C ASP A 544 -4.91 29.13 12.37
N GLY A 545 -4.48 28.10 11.64
CA GLY A 545 -3.90 26.90 12.23
C GLY A 545 -4.88 25.97 12.92
N ASP A 546 -6.19 26.05 12.62
CA ASP A 546 -7.19 25.15 13.20
C ASP A 546 -6.90 23.68 12.85
N SER A 547 -6.89 22.83 13.88
CA SER A 547 -6.53 21.42 13.72
C SER A 547 -7.57 20.63 12.92
N ALA A 548 -8.87 20.94 13.05
CA ALA A 548 -9.93 20.25 12.32
C ALA A 548 -9.89 20.63 10.83
N LEU A 549 -9.61 21.89 10.51
CA LEU A 549 -9.39 22.30 9.12
C LEU A 549 -8.17 21.58 8.52
N GLY A 550 -7.04 21.52 9.25
CA GLY A 550 -5.85 20.80 8.80
C GLY A 550 -6.10 19.30 8.56
N GLU A 551 -6.83 18.64 9.47
CA GLU A 551 -7.24 17.23 9.30
C GLU A 551 -8.08 17.06 8.02
N HIS A 552 -9.09 17.91 7.82
CA HIS A 552 -9.95 17.83 6.63
C HIS A 552 -9.19 18.08 5.33
N VAL A 553 -8.22 19.00 5.31
CA VAL A 553 -7.34 19.25 4.14
C VAL A 553 -6.47 18.01 3.86
N SER A 554 -5.86 17.41 4.89
CA SER A 554 -5.04 16.20 4.73
C SER A 554 -5.83 14.96 4.24
N ASN A 555 -7.14 14.94 4.51
CA ASN A 555 -8.05 13.89 4.07
C ASN A 555 -8.46 14.03 2.60
N CYS A 556 -8.23 15.17 1.95
CA CYS A 556 -8.60 15.39 0.56
C CYS A 556 -7.79 14.52 -0.39
N ARG A 557 -8.47 13.95 -1.39
CA ARG A 557 -7.86 13.27 -2.51
C ARG A 557 -8.22 13.94 -3.84
N VAL A 558 -7.29 13.98 -4.78
CA VAL A 558 -7.49 14.45 -6.15
C VAL A 558 -8.52 13.57 -6.85
N ASN A 559 -9.46 14.22 -7.53
CA ASN A 559 -10.45 13.58 -8.38
C ASN A 559 -10.54 14.28 -9.71
N GLU A 560 -10.38 13.54 -10.81
CA GLU A 560 -10.61 14.10 -12.12
C GLU A 560 -12.12 14.33 -12.37
N PHE A 561 -12.47 15.53 -12.82
CA PHE A 561 -13.81 15.93 -13.19
C PHE A 561 -13.78 16.71 -14.51
N LYS A 562 -14.22 16.06 -15.60
CA LYS A 562 -14.30 16.68 -16.94
C LYS A 562 -13.01 17.38 -17.39
N GLY A 563 -11.85 16.75 -17.18
CA GLY A 563 -10.55 17.30 -17.55
C GLY A 563 -9.98 18.35 -16.59
N ARG A 564 -10.58 18.53 -15.41
CA ARG A 564 -10.06 19.34 -14.30
C ARG A 564 -9.89 18.50 -13.03
N TRP A 565 -9.17 19.00 -12.05
CA TRP A 565 -8.99 18.37 -10.75
C TRP A 565 -9.90 18.98 -9.69
N SER A 566 -10.66 18.12 -9.01
CA SER A 566 -11.46 18.45 -7.84
C SER A 566 -10.98 17.64 -6.64
N VAL A 567 -11.61 17.82 -5.48
CA VAL A 567 -11.34 17.03 -4.28
C VAL A 567 -12.44 16.01 -4.02
N LYS A 568 -12.05 14.85 -3.49
CA LYS A 568 -12.96 13.82 -2.99
C LYS A 568 -12.44 13.22 -1.69
N LYS A 569 -13.33 12.54 -0.99
CA LYS A 569 -12.96 11.56 0.04
C LYS A 569 -12.30 10.37 -0.64
N GLU A 570 -11.39 9.69 0.07
CA GLU A 570 -10.79 8.43 -0.36
C GLU A 570 -11.83 7.41 -0.86
N SER A 571 -12.96 7.31 -0.16
CA SER A 571 -14.14 6.59 -0.63
C SER A 571 -15.43 7.28 -0.19
N PRO A 572 -16.57 7.05 -0.87
CA PRO A 572 -17.87 7.62 -0.48
C PRO A 572 -18.32 7.24 0.94
N LYS A 573 -17.82 6.12 1.47
CA LYS A 573 -18.13 5.60 2.81
C LYS A 573 -17.06 5.93 3.86
N SER A 574 -16.04 6.71 3.50
CA SER A 574 -14.96 7.04 4.42
C SER A 574 -15.47 7.79 5.65
N GLN A 575 -14.93 7.41 6.82
CA GLN A 575 -15.14 8.14 8.08
C GLN A 575 -14.37 9.46 8.09
N LYS A 576 -13.32 9.58 7.26
CA LYS A 576 -12.52 10.78 7.10
C LYS A 576 -13.28 11.83 6.31
N LYS A 577 -13.57 12.94 6.97
CA LYS A 577 -14.37 14.03 6.43
C LYS A 577 -13.49 15.11 5.81
N ILE A 578 -14.04 15.77 4.80
CA ILE A 578 -13.36 16.82 4.03
C ILE A 578 -14.16 18.12 3.99
N ASP A 579 -15.29 18.19 4.69
CA ASP A 579 -16.29 19.27 4.55
C ASP A 579 -15.69 20.66 4.88
N LEU A 580 -14.85 20.80 5.92
CA LEU A 580 -14.08 22.04 6.16
C LEU A 580 -13.14 22.43 5.02
N ALA A 581 -12.50 21.46 4.35
CA ALA A 581 -11.62 21.74 3.21
C ALA A 581 -12.44 22.15 1.97
N VAL A 582 -13.56 21.47 1.71
CA VAL A 582 -14.53 21.85 0.66
C VAL A 582 -15.04 23.28 0.91
N CYS A 583 -15.39 23.58 2.16
CA CYS A 583 -15.84 24.88 2.60
C CYS A 583 -14.76 25.96 2.42
N MET A 584 -13.50 25.66 2.75
CA MET A 584 -12.35 26.54 2.52
C MET A 584 -12.13 26.84 1.04
N ILE A 585 -12.18 25.82 0.17
CA ILE A 585 -12.10 25.99 -1.28
C ILE A 585 -13.22 26.91 -1.78
N GLY A 586 -14.45 26.72 -1.28
CA GLY A 586 -15.60 27.58 -1.56
C GLY A 586 -15.41 29.02 -1.08
N ALA A 587 -14.83 29.24 0.10
CA ALA A 587 -14.53 30.56 0.62
C ALA A 587 -13.46 31.28 -0.22
N ARG A 588 -12.40 30.57 -0.64
CA ARG A 588 -11.39 31.08 -1.56
C ARG A 588 -11.96 31.40 -2.95
N MET A 589 -12.86 30.56 -3.45
CA MET A 589 -13.61 30.82 -4.69
C MET A 589 -14.41 32.11 -4.60
N LEU A 590 -15.17 32.28 -3.52
CA LEU A 590 -15.98 33.47 -3.29
C LEU A 590 -15.11 34.72 -3.11
N TYR A 591 -13.97 34.61 -2.41
CA TYR A 591 -13.01 35.70 -2.26
C TYR A 591 -12.54 36.21 -3.62
N ARG A 592 -12.16 35.31 -4.52
CA ARG A 592 -11.75 35.67 -5.90
C ARG A 592 -12.92 36.28 -6.67
N HIS A 593 -14.12 35.71 -6.55
CA HIS A 593 -15.31 36.23 -7.20
C HIS A 593 -15.61 37.67 -6.78
N VAL A 594 -15.56 37.96 -5.48
CA VAL A 594 -15.76 39.30 -4.92
C VAL A 594 -14.67 40.25 -5.38
N LYS A 595 -13.38 39.87 -5.28
CA LYS A 595 -12.27 40.74 -5.71
C LYS A 595 -12.35 41.15 -7.19
N ASN A 596 -12.91 40.28 -8.02
CA ASN A 596 -13.10 40.51 -9.45
C ASN A 596 -14.46 41.14 -9.81
N SER A 597 -15.31 41.43 -8.83
CA SER A 597 -16.66 41.94 -9.06
C SER A 597 -16.66 43.46 -9.25
N LYS A 598 -17.58 43.95 -10.09
CA LYS A 598 -17.78 45.39 -10.27
C LYS A 598 -18.25 46.02 -8.96
N GLU A 599 -19.09 45.31 -8.23
CA GLU A 599 -19.66 45.77 -6.96
C GLU A 599 -18.56 46.03 -5.92
N TRP A 600 -17.54 45.18 -5.85
CA TRP A 600 -16.37 45.39 -5.00
C TRP A 600 -15.51 46.58 -5.45
N ALA A 601 -15.31 46.73 -6.76
CA ALA A 601 -14.58 47.86 -7.33
C ALA A 601 -15.28 49.19 -7.05
N ASP A 602 -16.61 49.24 -7.18
CA ASP A 602 -17.42 50.42 -6.90
C ASP A 602 -17.42 50.75 -5.39
N MET A 603 -17.47 49.73 -4.52
CA MET A 603 -17.42 49.91 -3.06
C MET A 603 -16.07 50.46 -2.56
N ASN A 604 -14.96 50.08 -3.21
CA ASN A 604 -13.60 50.54 -2.86
C ASN A 604 -13.10 51.70 -3.74
N LYS A 605 -13.97 52.27 -4.58
CA LYS A 605 -13.62 53.43 -5.38
C LYS A 605 -13.27 54.60 -4.44
N PRO A 606 -12.14 55.30 -4.63
CA PRO A 606 -11.80 56.47 -3.82
C PRO A 606 -12.94 57.49 -3.90
N LYS A 607 -13.65 57.71 -2.79
CA LYS A 607 -14.57 58.83 -2.67
C LYS A 607 -13.69 60.04 -2.35
N GLY A 608 -13.60 60.98 -3.30
CA GLY A 608 -12.63 62.08 -3.27
C GLY A 608 -12.48 62.72 -1.89
N ASP A 609 -11.22 62.77 -1.43
CA ASP A 609 -10.86 63.44 -0.19
C ASP A 609 -11.20 64.94 -0.28
N TRP A 610 -11.85 65.45 0.76
CA TRP A 610 -11.92 66.88 0.99
C TRP A 610 -10.52 67.38 1.37
N GLY A 611 -9.87 68.11 0.46
CA GLY A 611 -8.68 68.87 0.78
C GLY A 611 -9.03 70.09 1.62
N ILE A 612 -8.48 70.18 2.83
CA ILE A 612 -8.40 71.46 3.54
C ILE A 612 -7.31 72.27 2.83
N PHE A 613 -7.70 73.34 2.15
CA PHE A 613 -6.75 74.37 1.73
C PHE A 613 -6.33 75.14 2.99
N LEU A 614 -5.07 74.96 3.41
CA LEU A 614 -4.39 75.86 4.35
C LEU A 614 -3.75 77.02 3.59
#